data_AF-A0A169NIU9-F1
#
_entry.id   AF-A0A169NIU9-F1
#
_cell.length_a   1.000
_cell.length_b   1.000
_cell.length_c   1.000
_cell.angle_alpha   90.00
_cell.angle_beta   90.00
_cell.angle_gamma   90.00
#
_symmetry.space_group_name_H-M   'P 1'
#
loop_
_entity.id
_entity.type
_entity.pdbx_description
1 polymer ?
#
loop_
_entity_poly.entity_id
_entity_poly.type
_entity_poly.pdbx_seq_one_letter_code
_entity_poly.pdbx_strand_id
1 'polypeptide(L)'
;MSRSELPKLLAHQRPLSGQGGGPVRPEKGRVHVEARRPRWLLDHSPSFSVLFYEMRTPASYEAGVKFRIAPKGGMVPCSARTCRRWAEAAVAYATAVDEASTELVAAHRHARALPGWRLVATRRALRAWEQARRRYEQVMRQASEEYKPVRLEIGQAIEAEMRKKVRHEEREARARRHRAELARRAVWGWTTAVDGSAAEGPAARLFRHDVPSGGDSPAPDPARQNPPAPSLPPVDLHELRRALKELSPARLEWDHAAVVATERELEGVSFGGWWRELFGEDHLTFTTPPPPPPRRHGYTGGGTATGGVGGFVGGGFGGGY
;
A
#
# COMPACT_ATOMS: atom_id res chain seq x y z
N MET A 1 -26.83 11.53 -0.04
CA MET A 1 -25.62 12.37 -0.10
C MET A 1 -26.02 13.71 0.48
N SER A 2 -25.11 14.46 1.08
CA SER A 2 -25.43 15.86 1.36
C SER A 2 -25.43 16.63 0.03
N ARG A 3 -26.28 17.66 -0.13
CA ARG A 3 -26.19 18.65 -1.21
C ARG A 3 -24.77 19.22 -1.40
N SER A 4 -23.93 19.12 -0.37
CA SER A 4 -22.51 19.52 -0.39
C SER A 4 -21.56 18.54 -1.10
N GLU A 5 -22.01 17.33 -1.49
CA GLU A 5 -21.17 16.30 -2.13
C GLU A 5 -21.35 16.25 -3.65
N LEU A 6 -22.50 16.71 -4.18
CA LEU A 6 -22.79 16.84 -5.61
C LEU A 6 -21.83 17.79 -6.34
N PRO A 7 -21.49 18.98 -5.80
CA PRO A 7 -20.49 19.85 -6.40
C PRO A 7 -19.11 19.20 -6.49
N LYS A 8 -18.76 18.28 -5.59
CA LYS A 8 -17.48 17.56 -5.62
C LYS A 8 -17.45 16.56 -6.78
N LEU A 9 -18.54 15.82 -6.98
CA LEU A 9 -18.70 14.91 -8.13
C LEU A 9 -18.73 15.66 -9.47
N LEU A 10 -19.39 16.83 -9.51
CA LEU A 10 -19.49 17.67 -10.71
C LEU A 10 -18.20 18.47 -11.01
N ALA A 11 -17.46 18.88 -9.99
CA ALA A 11 -16.13 19.48 -10.13
C ALA A 11 -15.17 18.52 -10.86
N HIS A 12 -15.32 17.21 -10.65
CA HIS A 12 -14.55 16.20 -11.36
C HIS A 12 -14.98 15.95 -12.82
N GLN A 13 -15.87 16.78 -13.40
CA GLN A 13 -16.24 16.75 -14.83
C GLN A 13 -15.98 18.06 -15.59
N ARG A 14 -15.83 19.21 -14.92
CA ARG A 14 -15.56 20.50 -15.60
C ARG A 14 -14.17 21.02 -15.25
N PRO A 15 -13.39 21.51 -16.23
CA PRO A 15 -12.25 22.38 -15.92
C PRO A 15 -12.83 23.72 -15.45
N LEU A 16 -13.17 23.82 -14.16
CA LEU A 16 -13.45 25.10 -13.54
C LEU A 16 -12.12 25.68 -13.08
N SER A 17 -11.70 26.72 -13.80
CA SER A 17 -10.62 27.62 -13.45
C SER A 17 -10.74 28.03 -11.98
N GLY A 18 -9.84 27.53 -11.13
CA GLY A 18 -9.60 28.14 -9.80
C GLY A 18 -9.75 27.26 -8.55
N GLN A 19 -10.30 26.03 -8.61
CA GLN A 19 -10.22 25.09 -7.49
C GLN A 19 -9.86 23.70 -8.00
N GLY A 20 -8.72 23.18 -7.55
CA GLY A 20 -8.00 22.01 -8.09
C GLY A 20 -8.72 20.66 -8.04
N GLY A 21 -9.81 20.52 -8.78
CA GLY A 21 -10.45 19.24 -9.10
C GLY A 21 -10.49 19.06 -10.62
N GLY A 22 -9.43 18.51 -11.21
CA GLY A 22 -9.44 18.12 -12.62
C GLY A 22 -10.41 16.95 -12.90
N PRO A 23 -10.65 16.61 -14.18
CA PRO A 23 -11.48 15.48 -14.55
C PRO A 23 -10.97 14.18 -13.90
N VAL A 24 -11.88 13.29 -13.47
CA VAL A 24 -11.45 11.97 -12.95
C VAL A 24 -10.68 11.25 -14.05
N ARG A 25 -9.37 11.15 -13.88
CA ARG A 25 -8.48 10.40 -14.77
C ARG A 25 -7.82 9.30 -13.96
N PRO A 26 -7.78 8.06 -14.50
CA PRO A 26 -7.00 7.01 -13.87
C PRO A 26 -5.54 7.43 -13.89
N GLU A 27 -4.90 7.42 -12.74
CA GLU A 27 -3.48 7.69 -12.61
C GLU A 27 -2.74 6.36 -12.60
N LYS A 28 -1.74 6.21 -13.49
CA LYS A 28 -1.03 4.94 -13.70
C LYS A 28 -2.00 3.76 -13.97
N GLY A 29 -3.10 4.03 -14.67
CA GLY A 29 -4.13 3.04 -15.00
C GLY A 29 -5.00 2.58 -13.82
N ARG A 30 -5.05 3.34 -12.71
CA ARG A 30 -5.85 3.01 -11.53
C ARG A 30 -6.71 4.18 -11.06
N VAL A 31 -7.85 3.86 -10.45
CA VAL A 31 -8.75 4.84 -9.83
C VAL A 31 -9.12 4.37 -8.42
N HIS A 32 -9.29 5.30 -7.50
CA HIS A 32 -9.81 4.98 -6.17
C HIS A 32 -11.33 4.96 -6.22
N VAL A 33 -11.94 3.89 -5.70
CA VAL A 33 -13.40 3.73 -5.66
C VAL A 33 -13.86 3.58 -4.21
N GLU A 34 -14.88 4.33 -3.82
CA GLU A 34 -15.45 4.30 -2.47
C GLU A 34 -16.94 3.99 -2.54
N ALA A 35 -17.41 2.94 -1.86
CA ALA A 35 -18.84 2.70 -1.73
C ALA A 35 -19.46 3.71 -0.76
N ARG A 36 -20.45 4.45 -1.24
CA ARG A 36 -21.30 5.34 -0.45
C ARG A 36 -22.68 4.71 -0.31
N ARG A 37 -23.23 4.81 0.90
CA ARG A 37 -24.69 4.73 1.08
C ARG A 37 -25.21 6.16 1.07
N PRO A 38 -26.09 6.52 0.15
CA PRO A 38 -26.65 7.85 0.17
C PRO A 38 -27.40 8.04 1.49
N ARG A 39 -27.10 9.12 2.22
CA ARG A 39 -27.97 9.61 3.31
C ARG A 39 -29.10 10.44 2.73
N TRP A 40 -30.34 9.94 2.65
CA TRP A 40 -31.52 10.67 2.18
C TRP A 40 -32.70 10.58 3.17
N LEU A 41 -33.67 11.50 3.04
CA LEU A 41 -34.76 11.71 4.00
C LEU A 41 -35.66 10.49 4.27
N LEU A 42 -35.62 9.44 3.44
CA LEU A 42 -36.43 8.22 3.54
C LEU A 42 -35.61 6.96 3.87
N ASP A 43 -34.36 7.11 4.32
CA ASP A 43 -33.41 6.02 4.56
C ASP A 43 -33.78 5.00 5.65
N HIS A 44 -34.89 5.20 6.36
CA HIS A 44 -35.41 4.19 7.26
C HIS A 44 -36.16 3.07 6.54
N SER A 45 -36.37 3.19 5.22
CA SER A 45 -36.92 2.09 4.42
C SER A 45 -35.80 1.22 3.85
N PRO A 46 -35.68 -0.07 4.27
CA PRO A 46 -34.62 -0.97 3.81
C PRO A 46 -34.63 -1.19 2.28
N SER A 47 -35.76 -0.90 1.63
CA SER A 47 -36.04 -0.96 0.20
C SER A 47 -35.11 -0.11 -0.68
N PHE A 48 -34.47 0.94 -0.12
CA PHE A 48 -33.68 1.92 -0.90
C PHE A 48 -32.20 1.96 -0.54
N SER A 49 -31.71 0.95 0.18
CA SER A 49 -30.32 0.84 0.67
C SER A 49 -29.29 0.43 -0.42
N VAL A 50 -29.45 0.96 -1.62
CA VAL A 50 -28.58 0.67 -2.77
C VAL A 50 -27.20 1.32 -2.57
N LEU A 51 -26.14 0.51 -2.68
CA LEU A 51 -24.76 0.98 -2.71
C LEU A 51 -24.50 1.78 -3.99
N PHE A 52 -23.93 2.97 -3.82
CA PHE A 52 -23.40 3.82 -4.87
C PHE A 52 -21.88 3.82 -4.80
N TYR A 53 -21.17 4.04 -5.91
CA TYR A 53 -19.71 4.09 -5.92
C TYR A 53 -19.23 5.46 -6.41
N GLU A 54 -18.41 6.11 -5.59
CA GLU A 54 -17.74 7.37 -5.90
C GLU A 54 -16.31 7.08 -6.39
N MET A 55 -15.91 7.68 -7.51
CA MET A 55 -14.55 7.60 -8.03
C MET A 55 -13.75 8.84 -7.66
N ARG A 56 -12.48 8.64 -7.28
CA ARG A 56 -11.53 9.70 -6.93
C ARG A 56 -10.21 9.53 -7.66
N THR A 57 -9.62 10.64 -8.07
CA THR A 57 -8.25 10.70 -8.60
C THR A 57 -7.23 10.40 -7.49
N PRO A 58 -6.24 9.53 -7.72
CA PRO A 58 -5.26 9.16 -6.69
C PRO A 58 -4.46 10.34 -6.11
N ALA A 59 -4.24 11.42 -6.87
CA ALA A 59 -3.59 12.65 -6.39
C ALA A 59 -4.25 13.31 -5.14
N SER A 60 -5.50 13.00 -4.79
CA SER A 60 -6.08 13.44 -3.50
C SER A 60 -5.60 12.63 -2.29
N TYR A 61 -4.73 11.64 -2.50
CA TYR A 61 -4.16 10.75 -1.48
C TYR A 61 -2.80 11.25 -0.96
N GLU A 62 -2.06 12.03 -1.75
CA GLU A 62 -0.72 12.53 -1.38
C GLU A 62 -0.76 13.74 -0.42
N ALA A 63 -1.91 14.39 -0.24
CA ALA A 63 -2.09 15.53 0.68
C ALA A 63 -2.26 15.12 2.17
N GLY A 64 -1.67 14.01 2.60
CA GLY A 64 -1.51 13.67 4.03
C GLY A 64 -2.78 13.27 4.81
N VAL A 65 -3.96 13.22 4.18
CA VAL A 65 -5.16 12.71 4.85
C VAL A 65 -5.17 11.19 4.76
N LYS A 66 -4.66 10.53 5.81
CA LYS A 66 -4.80 9.09 6.04
C LYS A 66 -6.30 8.75 6.19
N PHE A 67 -6.99 8.55 5.08
CA PHE A 67 -8.31 7.96 5.11
C PHE A 67 -8.15 6.49 5.50
N ARG A 68 -8.68 6.13 6.69
CA ARG A 68 -8.92 4.74 7.07
C ARG A 68 -9.60 4.06 5.88
N ILE A 69 -8.99 3.00 5.37
CA ILE A 69 -9.58 2.13 4.35
C ILE A 69 -10.94 1.71 4.89
N ALA A 70 -12.00 2.35 4.42
CA ALA A 70 -13.34 1.92 4.71
C ALA A 70 -13.48 0.52 4.08
N PRO A 71 -14.10 -0.45 4.76
CA PRO A 71 -14.15 -1.85 4.32
C PRO A 71 -14.93 -2.10 3.01
N LYS A 72 -15.27 -1.05 2.24
CA LYS A 72 -16.09 -1.11 1.02
C LYS A 72 -15.55 -0.22 -0.11
N GLY A 73 -14.23 -0.07 -0.22
CA GLY A 73 -13.58 0.69 -1.30
C GLY A 73 -12.15 0.22 -1.54
N GLY A 74 -11.58 0.59 -2.69
CA GLY A 74 -10.23 0.17 -3.06
C GLY A 74 -9.70 0.82 -4.34
N MET A 75 -8.39 0.67 -4.54
CA MET A 75 -7.74 1.02 -5.81
C MET A 75 -8.02 -0.06 -6.84
N VAL A 76 -8.64 0.33 -7.96
CA VAL A 76 -9.08 -0.59 -9.01
C VAL A 76 -8.38 -0.23 -10.32
N PRO A 77 -7.83 -1.21 -11.06
CA PRO A 77 -7.31 -0.97 -12.41
C PRO A 77 -8.45 -0.59 -13.34
N CYS A 78 -8.28 0.50 -14.08
CA CYS A 78 -9.34 1.06 -14.90
C CYS A 78 -8.74 1.84 -16.08
N SER A 79 -9.25 1.60 -17.29
CA SER A 79 -8.89 2.42 -18.46
C SER A 79 -9.50 3.81 -18.35
N ALA A 80 -8.95 4.81 -19.05
CA ALA A 80 -9.51 6.17 -19.07
C ALA A 80 -10.97 6.18 -19.56
N ARG A 81 -11.28 5.37 -20.57
CA ARG A 81 -12.64 5.22 -21.11
C ARG A 81 -13.59 4.58 -20.10
N THR A 82 -13.15 3.51 -19.42
CA THR A 82 -13.93 2.82 -18.39
C THR A 82 -14.21 3.74 -17.21
N CYS A 83 -13.19 4.46 -16.75
CA CYS A 83 -13.28 5.38 -15.61
C CYS A 83 -14.26 6.53 -15.90
N ARG A 84 -14.16 7.10 -17.11
CA ARG A 84 -15.10 8.14 -17.56
C ARG A 84 -16.54 7.64 -17.58
N ARG A 85 -16.81 6.47 -18.18
CA ARG A 85 -18.16 5.87 -18.23
C ARG A 85 -18.71 5.61 -16.82
N TRP A 86 -17.89 5.08 -15.93
CA TRP A 86 -18.30 4.87 -14.54
C TRP A 86 -18.65 6.19 -13.87
N ALA A 87 -17.82 7.23 -14.03
CA ALA A 87 -18.06 8.56 -13.48
C ALA A 87 -19.33 9.21 -14.03
N GLU A 88 -19.56 9.12 -15.33
CA GLU A 88 -20.77 9.61 -15.98
C GLU A 88 -22.03 8.92 -15.44
N ALA A 89 -22.01 7.59 -15.31
CA ALA A 89 -23.13 6.83 -14.74
C ALA A 89 -23.38 7.18 -13.27
N ALA A 90 -22.30 7.39 -12.50
CA ALA A 90 -22.38 7.77 -11.10
C ALA A 90 -22.99 9.18 -10.94
N VAL A 91 -22.58 10.13 -11.79
CA VAL A 91 -23.15 11.49 -11.80
C VAL A 91 -24.61 11.47 -12.25
N ALA A 92 -24.97 10.71 -13.28
CA ALA A 92 -26.35 10.57 -13.74
C ALA A 92 -27.27 10.05 -12.62
N TYR A 93 -26.84 8.99 -11.93
CA TYR A 93 -27.54 8.47 -10.76
C TYR A 93 -27.71 9.52 -9.66
N ALA A 94 -26.61 10.17 -9.26
CA ALA A 94 -26.64 11.16 -8.18
C ALA A 94 -27.53 12.37 -8.50
N THR A 95 -27.52 12.81 -9.76
CA THR A 95 -28.31 13.96 -10.23
C THR A 95 -29.81 13.63 -10.22
N ALA A 96 -30.20 12.49 -10.81
CA ALA A 96 -31.60 12.06 -10.85
C ALA A 96 -32.20 11.92 -9.44
N VAL A 97 -31.41 11.36 -8.51
CA VAL A 97 -31.84 11.18 -7.12
C VAL A 97 -31.92 12.51 -6.37
N ASP A 98 -30.98 13.42 -6.57
CA ASP A 98 -30.98 14.73 -5.88
C ASP A 98 -32.14 15.62 -6.33
N GLU A 99 -32.47 15.64 -7.62
CA GLU A 99 -33.62 16.36 -8.16
C GLU A 99 -34.92 15.88 -7.51
N ALA A 100 -35.16 14.56 -7.52
CA ALA A 100 -36.34 13.97 -6.90
C ALA A 100 -36.36 14.17 -5.38
N SER A 101 -35.19 14.15 -4.72
CA SER A 101 -35.09 14.41 -3.28
C SER A 101 -35.43 15.87 -2.95
N THR A 102 -35.02 16.82 -3.81
CA THR A 102 -35.31 18.25 -3.65
C THR A 102 -36.82 18.50 -3.75
N GLU A 103 -37.50 17.88 -4.72
CA GLU A 103 -38.95 17.93 -4.88
C GLU A 103 -39.66 17.40 -3.62
N LEU A 104 -39.24 16.22 -3.13
CA LEU A 104 -39.81 15.62 -1.93
C LEU A 104 -39.62 16.50 -0.68
N VAL A 105 -38.42 17.07 -0.49
CA VAL A 105 -38.13 17.95 0.65
C VAL A 105 -38.96 19.23 0.59
N ALA A 106 -39.10 19.83 -0.60
CA ALA A 106 -39.93 21.02 -0.78
C ALA A 106 -41.41 20.72 -0.46
N ALA A 107 -41.95 19.61 -0.97
CA ALA A 107 -43.32 19.19 -0.70
C ALA A 107 -43.57 18.90 0.79
N HIS A 108 -42.63 18.23 1.45
CA HIS A 108 -42.70 17.96 2.89
C HIS A 108 -42.65 19.24 3.73
N ARG A 109 -41.75 20.17 3.40
CA ARG A 109 -41.67 21.49 4.07
C ARG A 109 -42.96 22.28 3.89
N HIS A 110 -43.50 22.30 2.68
CA HIS A 110 -44.76 23.00 2.41
C HIS A 110 -45.93 22.39 3.19
N ALA A 111 -46.05 21.06 3.22
CA ALA A 111 -47.08 20.37 4.00
C ALA A 111 -46.98 20.67 5.51
N ARG A 112 -45.76 20.75 6.05
CA ARG A 112 -45.52 21.10 7.47
C ARG A 112 -45.79 22.57 7.80
N ALA A 113 -45.61 23.47 6.85
CA ALA A 113 -45.78 24.91 7.08
C ALA A 113 -47.25 25.35 7.12
N LEU A 114 -48.19 24.50 6.70
CA LEU A 114 -49.60 24.86 6.65
C LEU A 114 -50.28 24.71 8.03
N PRO A 115 -51.04 25.72 8.49
CA PRO A 115 -51.81 25.62 9.72
C PRO A 115 -52.94 24.60 9.60
N GLY A 116 -53.15 23.79 10.66
CA GLY A 116 -54.14 22.71 10.68
C GLY A 116 -55.59 23.12 10.44
N TRP A 117 -55.95 24.38 10.75
CA TRP A 117 -57.30 24.90 10.52
C TRP A 117 -57.63 25.14 9.04
N ARG A 118 -56.63 25.19 8.15
CA ARG A 118 -56.83 25.27 6.69
C ARG A 118 -57.00 23.87 6.07
N LEU A 119 -58.02 23.13 6.51
CA LEU A 119 -58.24 21.71 6.18
C LEU A 119 -58.09 21.37 4.68
N VAL A 120 -58.66 22.16 3.78
CA VAL A 120 -58.58 21.93 2.33
C VAL A 120 -57.14 22.11 1.80
N ALA A 121 -56.44 23.16 2.24
CA ALA A 121 -55.06 23.42 1.85
C ALA A 121 -54.12 22.35 2.41
N THR A 122 -54.29 21.98 3.68
CA THR A 122 -53.52 20.92 4.33
C THR A 122 -53.71 19.57 3.63
N ARG A 123 -54.96 19.21 3.28
CA ARG A 123 -55.24 17.98 2.51
C ARG A 123 -54.59 18.00 1.12
N ARG A 124 -54.60 19.14 0.42
CA ARG A 124 -53.93 19.28 -0.89
C ARG A 124 -52.41 19.15 -0.76
N ALA A 125 -51.79 19.77 0.24
CA ALA A 125 -50.35 19.70 0.45
C ALA A 125 -49.89 18.30 0.88
N LEU A 126 -50.65 17.59 1.72
CA LEU A 126 -50.37 16.19 2.06
C LEU A 126 -50.47 15.28 0.84
N ARG A 127 -51.47 15.48 -0.04
CA ARG A 127 -51.57 14.75 -1.31
C ARG A 127 -50.39 15.05 -2.24
N ALA A 128 -49.96 16.30 -2.34
CA ALA A 128 -48.79 16.69 -3.12
C ALA A 128 -47.50 16.06 -2.56
N TRP A 129 -47.36 15.99 -1.23
CA TRP A 129 -46.25 15.28 -0.59
C TRP A 129 -46.27 13.77 -0.87
N GLU A 130 -47.44 13.12 -0.79
CA GLU A 130 -47.61 11.71 -1.14
C GLU A 130 -47.24 11.44 -2.62
N GLN A 131 -47.64 12.33 -3.53
CA GLN A 131 -47.28 12.25 -4.95
C GLN A 131 -45.76 12.41 -5.16
N ALA A 132 -45.14 13.41 -4.54
CA ALA A 132 -43.69 13.60 -4.56
C ALA A 132 -42.95 12.38 -4.00
N ARG A 133 -43.50 11.74 -2.95
CA ARG A 133 -42.94 10.49 -2.40
C ARG A 133 -42.95 9.36 -3.42
N ARG A 134 -44.10 9.09 -4.07
CA ARG A 134 -44.21 8.05 -5.11
C ARG A 134 -43.26 8.31 -6.28
N ARG A 135 -43.14 9.58 -6.69
CA ARG A 135 -42.22 9.98 -7.76
C ARG A 135 -40.76 9.76 -7.35
N TYR A 136 -40.38 10.14 -6.13
CA TYR A 136 -39.05 9.86 -5.60
C TYR A 136 -38.74 8.36 -5.59
N GLU A 137 -39.66 7.52 -5.11
CA GLU A 137 -39.49 6.07 -5.08
C GLU A 137 -39.32 5.49 -6.50
N GLN A 138 -40.10 5.99 -7.47
CA GLN A 138 -40.00 5.59 -8.87
C GLN A 138 -38.66 6.00 -9.50
N VAL A 139 -38.23 7.25 -9.32
CA VAL A 139 -36.94 7.76 -9.83
C VAL A 139 -35.78 7.00 -9.21
N MET A 140 -35.80 6.79 -7.89
CA MET A 140 -34.78 5.99 -7.19
C MET A 140 -34.67 4.58 -7.76
N ARG A 141 -35.81 3.91 -8.02
CA ARG A 141 -35.84 2.56 -8.59
C ARG A 141 -35.26 2.55 -10.00
N GLN A 142 -35.71 3.45 -10.85
CA GLN A 142 -35.26 3.56 -12.23
C GLN A 142 -33.76 3.86 -12.30
N ALA A 143 -33.31 4.91 -11.61
CA ALA A 143 -31.90 5.28 -11.56
C ALA A 143 -31.04 4.12 -11.01
N SER A 144 -31.54 3.39 -10.01
CA SER A 144 -30.82 2.23 -9.45
C SER A 144 -30.69 1.07 -10.43
N GLU A 145 -31.71 0.79 -11.24
CA GLU A 145 -31.64 -0.24 -12.29
C GLU A 145 -30.74 0.20 -13.45
N GLU A 146 -30.77 1.47 -13.85
CA GLU A 146 -29.85 2.02 -14.85
C GLU A 146 -28.39 2.00 -14.38
N TYR A 147 -28.14 2.26 -13.09
CA TYR A 147 -26.80 2.25 -12.50
C TYR A 147 -26.28 0.83 -12.16
N LYS A 148 -27.17 -0.15 -12.01
CA LYS A 148 -26.87 -1.54 -11.65
C LYS A 148 -25.74 -2.20 -12.46
N PRO A 149 -25.68 -2.13 -13.80
CA PRO A 149 -24.59 -2.75 -14.56
C PRO A 149 -23.23 -2.17 -14.18
N VAL A 150 -23.11 -0.84 -14.05
CA VAL A 150 -21.87 -0.17 -13.63
C VAL A 150 -21.51 -0.55 -12.20
N ARG A 151 -22.49 -0.60 -11.31
CA ARG A 151 -22.29 -1.03 -9.91
C ARG A 151 -21.72 -2.45 -9.82
N LEU A 152 -22.25 -3.39 -10.61
CA LEU A 152 -21.77 -4.78 -10.64
C LEU A 152 -20.35 -4.86 -11.20
N GLU A 153 -20.05 -4.15 -12.27
CA GLU A 153 -18.72 -4.12 -12.88
C GLU A 153 -17.66 -3.59 -11.90
N ILE A 154 -17.97 -2.49 -11.21
CA ILE A 154 -17.11 -1.92 -10.17
C ILE A 154 -16.91 -2.94 -9.03
N GLY A 155 -17.98 -3.59 -8.59
CA GLY A 155 -17.92 -4.62 -7.55
C GLY A 155 -17.00 -5.79 -7.92
N GLN A 156 -17.12 -6.30 -9.14
CA GLN A 156 -16.27 -7.37 -9.66
C GLN A 156 -14.80 -6.94 -9.75
N ALA A 157 -14.53 -5.70 -10.16
CA ALA A 157 -13.18 -5.18 -10.26
C ALA A 157 -12.51 -5.00 -8.89
N ILE A 158 -13.27 -4.57 -7.87
CA ILE A 158 -12.82 -4.55 -6.47
C ILE A 158 -12.52 -5.98 -5.99
N GLU A 159 -13.43 -6.91 -6.23
CA GLU A 159 -13.27 -8.30 -5.79
C GLU A 159 -12.04 -8.97 -6.43
N ALA A 160 -11.81 -8.72 -7.72
CA ALA A 160 -10.62 -9.22 -8.42
C ALA A 160 -9.32 -8.72 -7.78
N GLU A 161 -9.24 -7.44 -7.41
CA GLU A 161 -8.07 -6.88 -6.74
C GLU A 161 -7.90 -7.42 -5.32
N MET A 162 -9.00 -7.61 -4.58
CA MET A 162 -8.95 -8.23 -3.25
C MET A 162 -8.44 -9.67 -3.34
N ARG A 163 -8.92 -10.46 -4.30
CA ARG A 163 -8.43 -11.84 -4.53
C ARG A 163 -6.95 -11.87 -4.89
N LYS A 164 -6.45 -10.92 -5.69
CA LYS A 164 -5.01 -10.82 -6.01
C LYS A 164 -4.17 -10.51 -4.76
N LYS A 165 -4.63 -9.57 -3.92
CA LYS A 165 -3.95 -9.23 -2.65
C LYS A 165 -3.89 -10.43 -1.72
N VAL A 166 -5.01 -11.12 -1.52
CA VAL A 166 -5.05 -12.33 -0.67
C VAL A 166 -4.09 -13.39 -1.20
N ARG A 167 -4.11 -13.68 -2.51
CA ARG A 167 -3.16 -14.65 -3.10
C ARG A 167 -1.70 -14.23 -2.92
N HIS A 168 -1.41 -12.93 -3.02
CA HIS A 168 -0.06 -12.41 -2.81
C HIS A 168 0.36 -12.54 -1.34
N GLU A 169 -0.50 -12.17 -0.40
CA GLU A 169 -0.28 -12.32 1.05
C GLU A 169 -0.10 -13.78 1.44
N GLU A 170 -0.89 -14.70 0.88
CA GLU A 170 -0.73 -16.14 1.09
C GLU A 170 0.61 -16.65 0.58
N ARG A 171 1.04 -16.21 -0.62
CA ARG A 171 2.35 -16.56 -1.18
C ARG A 171 3.48 -16.00 -0.33
N GLU A 172 3.40 -14.74 0.09
CA GLU A 172 4.38 -14.15 0.99
C GLU A 172 4.42 -14.88 2.33
N ALA A 173 3.28 -15.24 2.92
CA ALA A 173 3.22 -15.96 4.17
C ALA A 173 3.89 -17.34 4.06
N ARG A 174 3.66 -18.06 2.95
CA ARG A 174 4.36 -19.33 2.65
C ARG A 174 5.86 -19.12 2.50
N ALA A 175 6.27 -18.13 1.70
CA ALA A 175 7.69 -17.83 1.51
C ALA A 175 8.39 -17.42 2.81
N ARG A 176 7.71 -16.67 3.70
CA ARG A 176 8.22 -16.33 5.03
C ARG A 176 8.37 -17.55 5.93
N ARG A 177 7.43 -18.49 5.89
CA ARG A 177 7.52 -19.77 6.64
C ARG A 177 8.70 -20.60 6.15
N HIS A 178 8.83 -20.78 4.84
CA HIS A 178 9.96 -21.48 4.22
C HIS A 178 11.29 -20.84 4.62
N ARG A 179 11.39 -19.51 4.53
CA ARG A 179 12.57 -18.76 5.01
C ARG A 179 12.84 -18.96 6.50
N ALA A 180 11.83 -19.01 7.36
CA ALA A 180 12.02 -19.29 8.78
C ALA A 180 12.49 -20.73 9.04
N GLU A 181 12.05 -21.70 8.22
CA GLU A 181 12.53 -23.08 8.27
C GLU A 181 14.00 -23.18 7.85
N LEU A 182 14.41 -22.47 6.79
CA LEU A 182 15.81 -22.39 6.36
C LEU A 182 16.72 -21.83 7.46
N ALA A 183 16.26 -20.86 8.26
CA ALA A 183 17.04 -20.28 9.36
C ALA A 183 17.34 -21.29 10.48
N ARG A 184 16.45 -22.29 10.65
CA ARG A 184 16.54 -23.33 11.69
C ARG A 184 17.31 -24.58 11.23
N ARG A 185 17.74 -24.64 9.97
CA ARG A 185 18.52 -25.77 9.46
C ARG A 185 19.91 -25.74 10.06
N ALA A 186 20.25 -26.80 10.78
CA ALA A 186 21.59 -27.04 11.31
C ALA A 186 22.53 -27.46 10.19
N VAL A 187 23.02 -26.49 9.41
CA VAL A 187 23.94 -26.72 8.28
C VAL A 187 25.13 -25.78 8.30
N TRP A 188 25.16 -24.82 9.22
CA TRP A 188 26.21 -23.80 9.26
C TRP A 188 27.34 -24.21 10.21
N GLY A 189 28.56 -23.83 9.85
CA GLY A 189 29.75 -24.01 10.66
C GLY A 189 30.67 -22.80 10.53
N TRP A 190 31.59 -22.68 11.49
CA TRP A 190 32.64 -21.68 11.43
C TRP A 190 33.98 -22.26 11.90
N THR A 191 35.06 -21.68 11.39
CA THR A 191 36.42 -21.94 11.84
C THR A 191 37.10 -20.61 12.15
N THR A 192 37.89 -20.58 13.22
CA THR A 192 38.70 -19.42 13.59
C THR A 192 40.11 -19.62 13.08
N ALA A 193 40.60 -18.72 12.22
CA ALA A 193 42.01 -18.66 11.88
C ALA A 193 42.74 -17.81 12.93
N VAL A 194 43.75 -18.38 13.58
CA VAL A 194 44.62 -17.65 14.54
C VAL A 194 45.76 -16.91 13.82
N ASP A 195 45.88 -17.07 12.50
CA ASP A 195 46.99 -16.57 11.69
C ASP A 195 46.85 -15.09 11.29
N GLY A 196 46.52 -14.22 12.25
CA GLY A 196 46.60 -12.77 12.11
C GLY A 196 47.84 -12.23 12.82
N SER A 197 48.53 -11.27 12.22
CA SER A 197 49.42 -10.36 12.96
C SER A 197 48.67 -9.83 14.20
N ALA A 198 49.37 -9.65 15.34
CA ALA A 198 48.77 -9.16 16.59
C ALA A 198 47.96 -7.84 16.44
N ALA A 199 48.10 -7.14 15.30
CA ALA A 199 47.35 -5.95 14.93
C ALA A 199 45.96 -6.18 14.29
N GLU A 200 45.66 -7.37 13.74
CA GLU A 200 44.44 -7.61 12.92
C GLU A 200 43.36 -8.46 13.60
N GLY A 201 43.69 -9.11 14.73
CA GLY A 201 42.73 -9.91 15.51
C GLY A 201 42.28 -11.21 14.80
N PRO A 202 41.49 -12.06 15.49
CA PRO A 202 41.07 -13.36 14.94
C PRO A 202 40.03 -13.19 13.83
N ALA A 203 40.23 -13.88 12.70
CA ALA A 203 39.28 -13.95 11.60
C ALA A 203 38.43 -15.24 11.71
N ALA A 204 37.12 -15.12 11.48
CA ALA A 204 36.22 -16.26 11.44
C ALA A 204 35.77 -16.53 10.00
N ARG A 205 36.01 -17.74 9.50
CA ARG A 205 35.52 -18.22 8.22
C ARG A 205 34.25 -19.05 8.43
N LEU A 206 33.18 -18.69 7.74
CA LEU A 206 31.85 -19.29 7.85
C LEU A 206 31.55 -20.10 6.60
N PHE A 207 30.99 -21.29 6.77
CA PHE A 207 30.68 -22.19 5.67
C PHE A 207 29.41 -23.00 5.97
N ARG A 208 28.92 -23.70 4.95
CA ARG A 208 27.83 -24.67 5.06
C ARG A 208 28.39 -26.08 4.93
N HIS A 209 28.04 -26.97 5.85
CA HIS A 209 28.48 -28.37 5.83
C HIS A 209 27.89 -29.16 4.64
N ASP A 210 26.76 -28.73 4.10
CA ASP A 210 26.07 -29.38 2.98
C ASP A 210 26.46 -28.84 1.60
N VAL A 211 27.39 -27.87 1.55
CA VAL A 211 27.90 -27.27 0.31
C VAL A 211 29.40 -27.52 0.22
N PRO A 212 29.92 -28.16 -0.85
CA PRO A 212 31.36 -28.28 -1.02
C PRO A 212 31.97 -26.88 -1.15
N SER A 213 32.94 -26.55 -0.31
CA SER A 213 33.65 -25.27 -0.39
C SER A 213 34.30 -25.13 -1.76
N GLY A 214 33.87 -24.13 -2.52
CA GLY A 214 34.42 -23.82 -3.84
C GLY A 214 35.76 -23.10 -3.71
N GLY A 215 36.87 -23.83 -3.79
CA GLY A 215 38.23 -23.31 -4.00
C GLY A 215 39.21 -24.48 -3.95
N ASP A 216 40.13 -24.70 -4.89
CA ASP A 216 41.12 -23.76 -5.45
C ASP A 216 41.76 -22.82 -4.39
N SER A 217 41.76 -23.27 -3.14
CA SER A 217 42.77 -22.85 -2.17
C SER A 217 43.98 -23.78 -2.38
N PRO A 218 45.22 -23.27 -2.47
CA PRO A 218 46.39 -24.13 -2.57
C PRO A 218 46.31 -25.14 -1.42
N ALA A 219 46.53 -26.42 -1.74
CA ALA A 219 46.55 -27.48 -0.75
C ALA A 219 47.35 -26.98 0.47
N PRO A 220 46.77 -27.04 1.68
CA PRO A 220 47.46 -26.56 2.87
C PRO A 220 48.76 -27.37 3.00
N ASP A 221 49.87 -26.64 3.04
CA ASP A 221 51.20 -27.20 3.26
C ASP A 221 51.14 -28.10 4.51
N PRO A 222 51.36 -29.42 4.40
CA PRO A 222 51.13 -30.37 5.49
C PRO A 222 52.01 -30.11 6.72
N ALA A 223 53.00 -29.22 6.62
CA ALA A 223 53.90 -28.82 7.69
C ALA A 223 53.35 -27.77 8.67
N ARG A 224 52.16 -27.18 8.44
CA ARG A 224 51.54 -26.17 9.34
C ARG A 224 50.30 -26.64 10.10
N GLN A 225 50.05 -27.95 10.15
CA GLN A 225 48.88 -28.49 10.86
C GLN A 225 49.10 -28.46 12.38
N ASN A 226 48.63 -27.39 13.02
CA ASN A 226 47.88 -27.61 14.25
C ASN A 226 46.73 -28.58 13.90
N PRO A 227 46.43 -29.59 14.73
CA PRO A 227 45.38 -30.55 14.42
C PRO A 227 44.09 -29.78 14.10
N PRO A 228 43.34 -30.15 13.04
CA PRO A 228 42.05 -29.53 12.79
C PRO A 228 41.24 -29.69 14.06
N ALA A 229 40.85 -28.57 14.67
CA ALA A 229 39.97 -28.57 15.83
C ALA A 229 38.78 -29.50 15.52
N PRO A 230 38.28 -30.27 16.51
CA PRO A 230 37.17 -31.17 16.28
C PRO A 230 36.06 -30.39 15.58
N SER A 231 35.67 -30.85 14.39
CA SER A 231 34.69 -30.17 13.56
C SER A 231 33.46 -29.90 14.43
N LEU A 232 33.20 -28.62 14.73
CA LEU A 232 32.05 -28.24 15.53
C LEU A 232 30.80 -28.82 14.85
N PRO A 233 29.82 -29.30 15.64
CA PRO A 233 28.58 -29.79 15.07
C PRO A 233 27.92 -28.68 14.25
N PRO A 234 27.22 -29.02 13.14
CA PRO A 234 26.53 -28.01 12.37
C PRO A 234 25.46 -27.35 13.24
N VAL A 235 25.38 -26.04 13.17
CA VAL A 235 24.46 -25.21 13.96
C VAL A 235 23.44 -24.51 13.06
N ASP A 236 22.33 -24.09 13.67
CA ASP A 236 21.39 -23.21 12.97
C ASP A 236 21.91 -21.77 12.87
N LEU A 237 21.21 -20.92 12.10
CA LEU A 237 21.66 -19.55 11.85
C LEU A 237 21.61 -18.67 13.11
N HIS A 238 20.71 -18.97 14.05
CA HIS A 238 20.60 -18.22 15.32
C HIS A 238 21.73 -18.57 16.28
N GLU A 239 22.07 -19.86 16.38
CA GLU A 239 23.21 -20.38 17.15
C GLU A 239 24.53 -19.91 16.57
N LEU A 240 24.68 -19.93 15.24
CA LEU A 240 25.83 -19.35 14.54
C LEU A 240 26.01 -17.88 14.91
N ARG A 241 24.93 -17.08 14.84
CA ARG A 241 25.00 -15.65 15.23
C ARG A 241 25.41 -15.49 16.70
N ARG A 242 24.88 -16.31 17.60
CA ARG A 242 25.23 -16.25 19.03
C ARG A 242 26.72 -16.52 19.24
N ALA A 243 27.22 -17.61 18.67
CA ALA A 243 28.62 -17.99 18.75
C ALA A 243 29.54 -16.90 18.19
N LEU A 244 29.19 -16.29 17.05
CA LEU A 244 30.00 -15.21 16.46
C LEU A 244 29.99 -13.94 17.29
N LYS A 245 28.90 -13.62 17.99
CA LYS A 245 28.87 -12.50 18.94
C LYS A 245 29.73 -12.76 20.17
N GLU A 246 29.71 -13.99 20.69
CA GLU A 246 30.56 -14.40 21.82
C GLU A 246 32.05 -14.38 21.45
N LEU A 247 32.39 -14.83 20.24
CA LEU A 247 33.75 -14.84 19.74
C LEU A 247 34.26 -13.43 19.35
N SER A 248 33.36 -12.52 18.97
CA SER A 248 33.67 -11.15 18.53
C SER A 248 34.88 -11.08 17.56
N PRO A 249 34.85 -11.81 16.43
CA PRO A 249 35.95 -11.82 15.47
C PRO A 249 36.13 -10.43 14.84
N ALA A 250 37.37 -10.04 14.58
CA ALA A 250 37.68 -8.77 13.94
C ALA A 250 37.20 -8.73 12.48
N ARG A 251 37.10 -9.90 11.83
CA ARG A 251 36.68 -10.06 10.45
C ARG A 251 35.88 -11.35 10.24
N LEU A 252 34.83 -11.26 9.43
CA LEU A 252 33.99 -12.38 9.00
C LEU A 252 34.21 -12.67 7.52
N GLU A 253 34.49 -13.92 7.21
CA GLU A 253 34.64 -14.39 5.83
C GLU A 253 33.58 -15.44 5.52
N TRP A 254 32.54 -15.04 4.81
CA TRP A 254 31.48 -15.94 4.36
C TRP A 254 31.94 -16.69 3.11
N ASP A 255 31.86 -18.03 3.13
CA ASP A 255 32.08 -18.85 1.94
C ASP A 255 31.07 -18.46 0.85
N HIS A 256 31.58 -17.99 -0.28
CA HIS A 256 30.75 -17.53 -1.39
C HIS A 256 29.84 -18.64 -1.92
N ALA A 257 30.31 -19.89 -1.96
CA ALA A 257 29.51 -21.03 -2.40
C ALA A 257 28.32 -21.27 -1.45
N ALA A 258 28.54 -21.13 -0.14
CA ALA A 258 27.50 -21.26 0.87
C ALA A 258 26.46 -20.11 0.80
N VAL A 259 26.91 -18.88 0.55
CA VAL A 259 26.01 -17.74 0.34
C VAL A 259 25.15 -17.95 -0.91
N VAL A 260 25.76 -18.28 -2.04
CA VAL A 260 25.05 -18.50 -3.32
C VAL A 260 24.07 -19.66 -3.21
N ALA A 261 24.44 -20.77 -2.55
CA ALA A 261 23.53 -21.89 -2.32
C ALA A 261 22.30 -21.46 -1.50
N THR A 262 22.52 -20.67 -0.44
CA THR A 262 21.44 -20.13 0.38
C THR A 262 20.55 -19.17 -0.41
N GLU A 263 21.11 -18.26 -1.20
CA GLU A 263 20.33 -17.34 -2.04
C GLU A 263 19.45 -18.04 -3.08
N ARG A 264 19.90 -19.19 -3.60
CA ARG A 264 19.08 -20.05 -4.47
C ARG A 264 17.87 -20.63 -3.74
N GLU A 265 18.02 -20.99 -2.46
CA GLU A 265 16.94 -21.51 -1.62
C GLU A 265 15.98 -20.42 -1.11
N LEU A 266 16.42 -19.16 -1.08
CA LEU A 266 15.65 -17.99 -0.64
C LEU A 266 14.72 -17.40 -1.71
N GLU A 267 14.59 -18.05 -2.87
CA GLU A 267 13.62 -17.72 -3.93
C GLU A 267 13.64 -16.23 -4.35
N GLY A 268 14.84 -15.68 -4.56
CA GLY A 268 15.02 -14.30 -5.05
C GLY A 268 15.21 -13.25 -3.95
N VAL A 269 15.33 -13.65 -2.68
CA VAL A 269 15.79 -12.77 -1.59
C VAL A 269 17.29 -12.95 -1.39
N SER A 270 18.05 -11.85 -1.43
CA SER A 270 19.48 -11.87 -1.11
C SER A 270 19.74 -12.31 0.33
N PHE A 271 20.84 -13.00 0.59
CA PHE A 271 21.21 -13.48 1.91
C PHE A 271 21.28 -12.34 2.94
N GLY A 272 21.92 -11.22 2.60
CA GLY A 272 22.00 -10.04 3.48
C GLY A 272 20.63 -9.41 3.78
N GLY A 273 19.71 -9.41 2.81
CA GLY A 273 18.34 -8.96 3.00
C GLY A 273 17.55 -9.84 3.95
N TRP A 274 17.71 -11.17 3.82
CA TRP A 274 17.12 -12.14 4.72
C TRP A 274 17.72 -12.10 6.13
N TRP A 275 19.04 -11.98 6.26
CA TRP A 275 19.72 -11.80 7.53
C TRP A 275 19.21 -10.56 8.29
N ARG A 276 19.05 -9.44 7.58
CA ARG A 276 18.49 -8.20 8.15
C ARG A 276 17.04 -8.37 8.59
N GLU A 277 16.23 -9.12 7.83
CA GLU A 277 14.86 -9.45 8.21
C GLU A 277 14.81 -10.25 9.53
N LEU A 278 15.73 -11.20 9.70
CA LEU A 278 15.79 -12.06 10.89
C LEU A 278 16.38 -11.38 12.13
N PHE A 279 17.44 -10.60 11.95
CA PHE A 279 18.28 -10.12 13.07
C PHE A 279 18.36 -8.61 13.22
N GLY A 280 17.87 -7.83 12.24
CA GLY A 280 17.94 -6.36 12.26
C GLY A 280 19.37 -5.80 12.11
N GLU A 281 20.30 -6.62 11.64
CA GLU A 281 21.74 -6.33 11.58
C GLU A 281 22.29 -6.60 10.16
N ASP A 282 23.50 -6.15 9.88
CA ASP A 282 24.24 -6.57 8.70
C ASP A 282 25.06 -7.84 8.98
N HIS A 283 24.99 -8.83 8.09
CA HIS A 283 25.70 -10.11 8.25
C HIS A 283 27.24 -10.01 8.20
N LEU A 284 27.80 -8.92 7.67
CA LEU A 284 29.27 -8.72 7.60
C LEU A 284 29.83 -8.03 8.84
N THR A 285 29.01 -7.25 9.55
CA THR A 285 29.50 -6.37 10.64
C THR A 285 28.73 -6.55 11.95
N PHE A 286 27.61 -7.27 11.95
CA PHE A 286 26.64 -7.36 13.05
C PHE A 286 26.15 -6.02 13.60
N THR A 287 26.37 -4.93 12.86
CA THR A 287 25.88 -3.60 13.21
C THR A 287 24.48 -3.40 12.65
N THR A 288 23.67 -2.58 13.31
CA THR A 288 22.39 -2.16 12.74
C THR A 288 22.67 -1.31 11.50
N PRO A 289 22.24 -1.73 10.30
CA PRO A 289 22.49 -0.97 9.09
C PRO A 289 21.76 0.37 9.17
N PRO A 290 22.30 1.44 8.53
CA PRO A 290 21.58 2.70 8.47
C PRO A 290 20.19 2.50 7.86
N PRO A 291 19.18 3.27 8.30
CA PRO A 291 17.82 3.11 7.79
C PRO A 291 17.84 3.16 6.25
N PRO A 292 17.04 2.31 5.57
CA PRO A 292 17.04 2.31 4.12
C PRO A 292 16.72 3.73 3.62
N PRO A 293 17.40 4.22 2.57
CA PRO A 293 17.04 5.50 1.98
C PRO A 293 15.55 5.47 1.64
N PRO A 294 14.81 6.57 1.87
CA PRO A 294 13.39 6.61 1.58
C PRO A 294 13.17 6.13 0.15
N ARG A 295 12.38 5.05 -0.01
CA ARG A 295 12.09 4.45 -1.32
C ARG A 295 11.47 5.54 -2.20
N ARG A 296 12.27 6.15 -3.08
CA ARG A 296 11.77 7.04 -4.14
C ARG A 296 10.95 6.18 -5.09
N HIS A 297 9.63 6.20 -4.92
CA HIS A 297 8.72 5.63 -5.90
C HIS A 297 8.83 6.41 -7.21
N GLY A 298 9.50 5.80 -8.20
CA GLY A 298 9.32 6.00 -9.63
C GLY A 298 9.19 7.43 -10.16
N TYR A 299 10.31 7.99 -10.61
CA TYR A 299 10.33 8.90 -11.77
C TYR A 299 11.38 8.38 -12.76
N THR A 300 10.91 7.84 -13.87
CA THR A 300 11.71 7.48 -15.05
C THR A 300 11.57 8.59 -16.09
N GLY A 301 12.71 9.13 -16.52
CA GLY A 301 12.89 10.04 -17.66
C GLY A 301 12.67 11.51 -17.31
N GLY A 302 13.58 12.45 -17.56
CA GLY A 302 14.83 12.47 -18.29
C GLY A 302 15.09 13.92 -18.72
N GLY A 303 16.34 14.36 -18.75
CA GLY A 303 16.76 15.56 -19.50
C GLY A 303 17.03 16.83 -18.69
N THR A 304 18.32 17.07 -18.44
CA THR A 304 19.08 18.32 -18.70
C THR A 304 18.48 19.69 -18.34
N ALA A 305 19.14 20.37 -17.40
CA ALA A 305 19.50 21.81 -17.43
C ALA A 305 20.40 22.10 -16.21
N THR A 306 21.73 22.20 -16.39
CA THR A 306 22.49 23.46 -16.47
C THR A 306 22.43 24.35 -15.23
N GLY A 307 23.60 24.54 -14.61
CA GLY A 307 24.03 25.82 -14.03
C GLY A 307 23.62 26.12 -12.59
N GLY A 308 24.59 26.31 -11.72
CA GLY A 308 24.36 26.86 -10.38
C GLY A 308 25.57 26.75 -9.46
N VAL A 309 26.52 27.66 -9.66
CA VAL A 309 27.73 27.87 -8.85
C VAL A 309 27.37 28.46 -7.48
N GLY A 310 28.18 28.17 -6.45
CA GLY A 310 28.24 28.89 -5.17
C GLY A 310 27.91 27.98 -3.99
N GLY A 311 28.82 27.59 -3.09
CA GLY A 311 30.03 28.27 -2.65
C GLY A 311 29.68 29.39 -1.67
N PHE A 312 29.48 29.07 -0.39
CA PHE A 312 29.64 30.05 0.69
C PHE A 312 30.30 29.39 1.90
N VAL A 313 31.56 29.79 2.09
CA VAL A 313 32.35 29.67 3.30
C VAL A 313 32.34 31.04 3.95
N GLY A 314 32.14 31.08 5.27
CA GLY A 314 32.80 32.06 6.15
C GLY A 314 32.10 33.39 6.46
N GLY A 315 31.82 33.58 7.75
CA GLY A 315 32.44 34.68 8.51
C GLY A 315 31.65 35.97 8.74
N GLY A 316 31.33 36.23 10.02
CA GLY A 316 31.83 37.44 10.71
C GLY A 316 30.91 38.66 10.88
N PHE A 317 30.60 38.94 12.15
CA PHE A 317 30.56 40.25 12.83
C PHE A 317 29.47 41.31 12.58
N GLY A 318 29.05 41.91 13.71
CA GLY A 318 28.38 43.22 13.86
C GLY A 318 26.86 43.11 14.04
N GLY A 319 26.21 43.44 15.16
CA GLY A 319 26.52 44.43 16.19
C GLY A 319 25.85 45.76 15.86
N GLY A 320 24.87 46.19 16.66
CA GLY A 320 24.46 47.60 16.72
C GLY A 320 22.94 47.87 16.70
N TYR A 321 22.46 48.23 17.89
CA TYR A 321 21.23 48.99 18.25
C TYR A 321 19.88 48.28 18.20
#